data_AF-A0A519ML58-F1
#
_entry.id   AF-A0A519ML58-F1
#
_cell.length_a   1.000
_cell.length_b   1.000
_cell.length_c   1.000
_cell.angle_alpha   90.00
_cell.angle_beta   90.00
_cell.angle_gamma   90.00
#
_symmetry.space_group_name_H-M   'P 1'
#
loop_
_entity.id
_entity.type
_entity.pdbx_description
1 polymer ?
#
loop_
_entity_poly.entity_id
_entity_poly.type
_entity_poly.pdbx_seq_one_letter_code
_entity_poly.pdbx_strand_id
1 'polypeptide(L)'
;DGIAHGDMDRSKILITVHPVHHEVWFWTIPFAGGRCSQGVVATPEFLARYQGSEVERLRAIIAETPSLAHVLRNAVWDTPGRSITGYAANVTALWGKGFALLGNAGEFLDPVFSSGVTIAVTSASLAARCIARAWRGEAVDWQQDYAVPLQAGVNTFRAFVQGWYDGGFQDVIFHEQHSPEIRRMIASILAGYAWDAKNPYVAEPQRRLQVLGEVCRMQQLQLHKTQQPGAVPA
;
A
#
# COMPACT_ATOMS: atom_id res chain seq x y z
N ASP A 1 -0.74 5.89 -24.02
CA ASP A 1 -1.77 5.98 -22.97
C ASP A 1 -2.52 7.32 -23.04
N GLY A 2 -2.09 8.30 -23.84
CA GLY A 2 -2.90 9.50 -24.14
C GLY A 2 -2.97 10.54 -23.00
N ILE A 3 -2.29 10.30 -21.88
CA ILE A 3 -2.25 11.22 -20.74
C ILE A 3 -1.51 12.51 -21.17
N ALA A 4 -2.13 13.67 -20.99
CA ALA A 4 -1.53 14.93 -21.43
C ALA A 4 -0.35 15.33 -20.55
N HIS A 5 0.58 16.09 -21.12
CA HIS A 5 1.72 16.61 -20.37
C HIS A 5 1.24 17.52 -19.23
N GLY A 6 1.68 17.23 -18.01
CA GLY A 6 1.33 17.99 -16.81
C GLY A 6 0.18 17.40 -15.98
N ASP A 7 -0.64 16.52 -16.55
CA ASP A 7 -1.76 15.89 -15.81
C ASP A 7 -1.27 14.85 -14.80
N MET A 8 -0.09 14.27 -15.03
CA MET A 8 0.53 13.30 -14.14
C MET A 8 2.05 13.37 -14.25
N ASP A 9 2.74 13.34 -13.11
CA ASP A 9 4.19 13.12 -13.05
C ASP A 9 4.50 11.65 -13.33
N ARG A 10 4.98 11.38 -14.54
CA ARG A 10 5.28 10.01 -15.01
C ARG A 10 6.49 9.36 -14.33
N SER A 11 7.25 10.10 -13.52
CA SER A 11 8.32 9.53 -12.70
C SER A 11 7.79 8.91 -11.40
N LYS A 12 6.48 9.04 -11.13
CA LYS A 12 5.83 8.58 -9.90
C LYS A 12 4.66 7.63 -10.22
N ILE A 13 4.36 6.78 -9.24
CA ILE A 13 3.08 6.06 -9.20
C ILE A 13 2.03 7.03 -8.68
N LEU A 14 0.90 7.13 -9.37
CA LEU A 14 -0.26 7.86 -8.89
C LEU A 14 -1.18 6.90 -8.14
N ILE A 15 -1.46 7.23 -6.88
CA ILE A 15 -2.51 6.58 -6.09
C ILE A 15 -3.66 7.57 -5.98
N THR A 16 -4.88 7.12 -6.26
CA THR A 16 -6.10 7.92 -6.11
C THR A 16 -7.08 7.19 -5.21
N VAL A 17 -7.77 7.91 -4.34
CA VAL A 17 -8.85 7.38 -3.51
C VAL A 17 -10.19 7.88 -4.07
N HIS A 18 -11.19 7.00 -4.08
CA HIS A 18 -12.52 7.35 -4.52
C HIS A 18 -13.14 8.43 -3.60
N PRO A 19 -13.75 9.49 -4.13
CA PRO A 19 -14.14 10.67 -3.34
C PRO A 19 -15.22 10.40 -2.28
N VAL A 20 -15.99 9.32 -2.45
CA VAL A 20 -17.09 8.93 -1.55
C VAL A 20 -16.79 7.65 -0.77
N HIS A 21 -15.92 6.78 -1.31
CA HIS A 21 -15.68 5.42 -0.80
C HIS A 21 -14.20 5.30 -0.48
N HIS A 22 -13.78 5.72 0.71
CA HIS A 22 -12.37 5.85 1.07
C HIS A 22 -11.59 4.52 1.04
N GLU A 23 -12.29 3.40 1.11
CA GLU A 23 -11.76 2.04 0.95
C GLU A 23 -11.48 1.66 -0.51
N VAL A 24 -12.05 2.39 -1.47
CA VAL A 24 -11.86 2.18 -2.91
C VAL A 24 -10.73 3.07 -3.40
N TRP A 25 -9.68 2.45 -3.94
CA TRP A 25 -8.52 3.18 -4.42
C TRP A 25 -7.98 2.60 -5.72
N PHE A 26 -7.21 3.40 -6.42
CA PHE A 26 -6.68 3.11 -7.75
C PHE A 26 -5.18 3.26 -7.76
N TRP A 27 -4.51 2.40 -8.53
CA TRP A 27 -3.13 2.66 -8.96
C TRP A 27 -3.10 3.07 -10.43
N THR A 28 -2.23 4.01 -10.75
CA THR A 28 -1.77 4.29 -12.12
C THR A 28 -0.25 4.23 -12.12
N ILE A 29 0.30 3.16 -12.69
CA ILE A 29 1.75 2.90 -12.72
C ILE A 29 2.26 3.15 -14.14
N PRO A 30 3.01 4.23 -14.39
CA PRO A 30 3.57 4.49 -15.71
C PRO A 30 4.71 3.52 -16.04
N PHE A 31 4.71 3.06 -17.29
CA PHE A 31 5.79 2.28 -17.89
C PHE A 31 6.53 3.11 -18.95
N ALA A 32 7.72 2.64 -19.29
CA ALA A 32 8.44 3.11 -20.47
C ALA A 32 7.60 2.88 -21.74
N GLY A 33 7.70 3.78 -22.72
CA GLY A 33 6.94 3.68 -23.98
C GLY A 33 5.51 4.20 -23.94
N GLY A 34 5.14 5.02 -22.93
CA GLY A 34 3.85 5.70 -22.90
C GLY A 34 2.67 4.77 -22.63
N ARG A 35 2.86 3.77 -21.76
CA ARG A 35 1.78 2.90 -21.25
C ARG A 35 1.66 3.10 -19.74
N CYS A 36 0.49 2.79 -19.19
CA CYS A 36 0.27 2.69 -17.74
C CYS A 36 -0.40 1.35 -17.42
N SER A 37 -0.03 0.74 -16.29
CA SER A 37 -0.90 -0.21 -15.61
C SER A 37 -1.93 0.56 -14.81
N GLN A 38 -3.20 0.20 -14.95
CA GLN A 38 -4.32 0.81 -14.24
C GLN A 38 -5.13 -0.28 -13.56
N GLY A 39 -5.43 -0.08 -12.28
CA GLY A 39 -6.28 -0.99 -11.50
C GLY A 39 -7.09 -0.25 -10.46
N VAL A 40 -8.11 -0.94 -9.95
CA VAL A 40 -8.93 -0.51 -8.81
C VAL A 40 -8.93 -1.65 -7.80
N VAL A 41 -8.82 -1.28 -6.53
CA VAL A 41 -8.96 -2.19 -5.39
C VAL A 41 -10.18 -1.74 -4.60
N ALA A 42 -11.09 -2.68 -4.37
CA ALA A 42 -12.35 -2.46 -3.69
C ALA A 42 -12.88 -3.79 -3.16
N THR A 43 -13.87 -3.72 -2.27
CA THR A 43 -14.53 -4.93 -1.77
C THR A 43 -15.32 -5.65 -2.87
N PRO A 44 -15.50 -6.98 -2.78
CA PRO A 44 -16.34 -7.73 -3.71
C PRO A 44 -17.75 -7.14 -3.85
N GLU A 45 -18.34 -6.67 -2.74
CA GLU A 45 -19.67 -6.08 -2.70
C GLU A 45 -19.74 -4.74 -3.45
N PHE A 46 -18.67 -3.94 -3.40
CA PHE A 46 -18.57 -2.72 -4.19
C PHE A 46 -18.47 -3.04 -5.68
N LEU A 47 -17.57 -3.96 -6.04
CA LEU A 47 -17.32 -4.33 -7.44
C LEU A 47 -18.53 -5.00 -8.09
N ALA A 48 -19.36 -5.71 -7.33
CA ALA A 48 -20.57 -6.39 -7.84
C ALA A 48 -21.65 -5.42 -8.35
N ARG A 49 -21.58 -4.13 -8.01
CA ARG A 49 -22.51 -3.09 -8.50
C ARG A 49 -22.33 -2.78 -9.98
N TYR A 50 -21.17 -3.11 -10.55
CA TYR A 50 -20.79 -2.78 -11.92
C TYR A 50 -20.91 -4.01 -12.83
N GLN A 51 -21.51 -3.81 -14.01
CA GLN A 51 -21.77 -4.85 -15.01
C GLN A 51 -20.84 -4.70 -16.22
N GLY A 52 -20.75 -5.74 -17.04
CA GLY A 52 -19.94 -5.78 -18.25
C GLY A 52 -18.58 -6.46 -18.06
N SER A 53 -17.70 -6.31 -19.03
CA SER A 53 -16.31 -6.77 -18.98
C SER A 53 -15.51 -6.05 -17.89
N GLU A 54 -14.39 -6.63 -17.47
CA GLU A 54 -13.51 -6.04 -16.44
C GLU A 54 -13.04 -4.62 -16.79
N VAL A 55 -12.81 -4.34 -18.07
CA VAL A 55 -12.43 -2.99 -18.53
C VAL A 55 -13.61 -2.01 -18.44
N GLU A 56 -14.82 -2.46 -18.80
CA GLU A 56 -16.03 -1.63 -18.69
C GLU A 56 -16.33 -1.29 -17.24
N ARG A 57 -16.23 -2.28 -16.34
CA ARG A 57 -16.39 -2.10 -14.88
C ARG A 57 -15.35 -1.12 -14.33
N LEU A 58 -14.07 -1.30 -14.65
CA LEU A 58 -12.99 -0.40 -14.23
C LEU A 58 -13.23 1.04 -14.71
N ARG A 59 -13.62 1.23 -15.97
CA ARG A 59 -13.91 2.55 -16.53
C ARG A 59 -15.11 3.22 -15.87
N ALA A 60 -16.16 2.46 -15.54
CA ALA A 60 -17.31 2.98 -14.82
C ALA A 60 -16.91 3.49 -13.43
N ILE A 61 -16.11 2.72 -12.69
CA ILE A 61 -15.63 3.12 -11.36
C ILE A 61 -14.69 4.34 -11.45
N ILE A 62 -13.82 4.41 -12.47
CA ILE A 62 -12.96 5.59 -12.72
C ILE A 62 -13.80 6.84 -12.98
N ALA A 63 -14.92 6.72 -13.70
CA ALA A 63 -15.79 7.86 -14.04
C ALA A 63 -16.41 8.53 -12.79
N GLU A 64 -16.55 7.80 -11.69
CA GLU A 64 -17.00 8.33 -10.40
C GLU A 64 -15.90 9.08 -9.63
N THR A 65 -14.67 9.07 -10.15
CA THR A 65 -13.50 9.76 -9.56
C THR A 65 -13.00 10.84 -10.51
N PRO A 66 -13.51 12.10 -10.42
CA PRO A 66 -13.28 13.14 -11.43
C PRO A 66 -11.80 13.45 -11.72
N SER A 67 -10.94 13.42 -10.70
CA SER A 67 -9.50 13.66 -10.85
C SER A 67 -8.84 12.60 -11.74
N LEU A 68 -9.12 11.32 -11.48
CA LEU A 68 -8.58 10.21 -12.26
C LEU A 68 -9.22 10.11 -13.64
N ALA A 69 -10.53 10.32 -13.74
CA ALA A 69 -11.25 10.40 -15.01
C ALA A 69 -10.67 11.49 -15.91
N HIS A 70 -10.30 12.63 -15.34
CA HIS A 70 -9.60 13.69 -16.07
C HIS A 70 -8.25 13.18 -16.61
N VAL A 71 -7.38 12.64 -15.75
CA VAL A 71 -6.05 12.12 -16.15
C VAL A 71 -6.17 11.09 -17.28
N LEU A 72 -7.16 10.21 -17.23
CA LEU A 72 -7.35 9.10 -18.17
C LEU A 72 -8.33 9.40 -19.32
N ARG A 73 -8.75 10.66 -19.51
CA ARG A 73 -9.80 11.04 -20.49
C ARG A 73 -9.52 10.63 -21.94
N ASN A 74 -8.23 10.55 -22.30
CA ASN A 74 -7.77 10.17 -23.64
C ASN A 74 -7.12 8.77 -23.65
N ALA A 75 -7.33 7.97 -22.62
CA ALA A 75 -6.71 6.66 -22.49
C ALA A 75 -7.25 5.66 -23.52
N VAL A 76 -6.32 4.93 -24.14
CA VAL A 76 -6.63 3.81 -25.04
C VAL A 76 -6.51 2.52 -24.25
N TRP A 77 -7.60 1.76 -24.19
CA TRP A 77 -7.72 0.52 -23.43
C TRP A 77 -7.49 -0.68 -24.36
N ASP A 78 -6.22 -1.00 -24.61
CA ASP A 78 -5.79 -2.01 -25.58
C ASP A 78 -5.56 -3.42 -24.99
N THR A 79 -5.71 -3.55 -23.66
CA THR A 79 -5.38 -4.76 -22.90
C THR A 79 -6.62 -5.30 -22.19
N PRO A 80 -6.94 -6.60 -22.28
CA PRO A 80 -8.04 -7.19 -21.53
C PRO A 80 -7.87 -7.00 -20.03
N GLY A 81 -8.96 -6.62 -19.36
CA GLY A 81 -9.01 -6.51 -17.91
C GLY A 81 -8.97 -7.89 -17.25
N ARG A 82 -8.49 -7.92 -16.00
CA ARG A 82 -8.41 -9.13 -15.18
C ARG A 82 -8.89 -8.81 -13.77
N SER A 83 -9.46 -9.81 -13.11
CA SER A 83 -9.86 -9.74 -11.71
C SER A 83 -9.08 -10.74 -10.89
N ILE A 84 -8.70 -10.35 -9.68
CA ILE A 84 -8.06 -11.20 -8.68
C ILE A 84 -8.81 -10.98 -7.37
N THR A 85 -9.27 -12.05 -6.75
CA THR A 85 -9.99 -12.03 -5.46
C THR A 85 -9.27 -12.93 -4.45
N GLY A 86 -9.54 -12.73 -3.16
CA GLY A 86 -9.00 -13.59 -2.10
C GLY A 86 -7.47 -13.60 -2.02
N TYR A 87 -6.82 -12.50 -2.42
CA TYR A 87 -5.34 -12.42 -2.48
C TYR A 87 -4.71 -12.29 -1.09
N ALA A 88 -5.43 -11.80 -0.08
CA ALA A 88 -4.95 -11.71 1.28
C ALA A 88 -5.02 -13.08 1.95
N ALA A 89 -3.87 -13.65 2.29
CA ALA A 89 -3.75 -14.97 2.88
C ALA A 89 -2.53 -15.05 3.79
N ASN A 90 -2.62 -15.89 4.83
CA ASN A 90 -1.54 -16.16 5.77
C ASN A 90 -1.42 -17.67 6.04
N VAL A 91 -0.25 -18.09 6.48
CA VAL A 91 0.10 -19.46 6.86
C VAL A 91 0.27 -19.57 8.37
N THR A 92 0.09 -20.79 8.90
CA THR A 92 0.33 -21.06 10.34
C THR A 92 1.82 -21.20 10.67
N ALA A 93 2.66 -21.50 9.68
CA ALA A 93 4.10 -21.61 9.84
C ALA A 93 4.84 -21.21 8.54
N LEU A 94 5.91 -20.43 8.68
CA LEU A 94 6.77 -20.01 7.56
C LEU A 94 7.85 -21.06 7.20
N TRP A 95 8.03 -22.09 8.02
CA TRP A 95 9.04 -23.12 7.83
C TRP A 95 8.64 -24.43 8.51
N GLY A 96 9.33 -25.51 8.14
CA GLY A 96 9.22 -26.81 8.80
C GLY A 96 10.35 -27.73 8.36
N LYS A 97 10.25 -29.03 8.70
CA LYS A 97 11.29 -29.99 8.33
C LYS A 97 11.41 -30.09 6.81
N GLY A 98 12.51 -29.59 6.27
CA GLY A 98 12.84 -29.67 4.83
C GLY A 98 12.20 -28.60 3.95
N PHE A 99 11.56 -27.57 4.53
CA PHE A 99 10.97 -26.48 3.73
C PHE A 99 10.95 -25.13 4.45
N ALA A 100 10.92 -24.06 3.65
CA ALA A 100 10.60 -22.69 4.07
C ALA A 100 9.71 -22.03 2.99
N LEU A 101 8.72 -21.25 3.40
CA LEU A 101 7.76 -20.58 2.52
C LEU A 101 8.21 -19.14 2.25
N LEU A 102 8.33 -18.77 0.98
CA LEU A 102 8.88 -17.48 0.55
C LEU A 102 7.80 -16.62 -0.15
N GLY A 103 7.92 -15.30 -0.03
CA GLY A 103 7.01 -14.34 -0.65
C GLY A 103 5.54 -14.67 -0.41
N ASN A 104 4.74 -14.65 -1.47
CA ASN A 104 3.30 -14.91 -1.40
C ASN A 104 2.94 -16.33 -0.95
N ALA A 105 3.88 -17.29 -0.95
CA ALA A 105 3.62 -18.62 -0.38
C ALA A 105 3.59 -18.58 1.17
N GLY A 106 4.18 -17.56 1.78
CA GLY A 106 4.10 -17.29 3.21
C GLY A 106 2.93 -16.38 3.57
N GLU A 107 2.95 -15.14 3.10
CA GLU A 107 1.88 -14.17 3.39
C GLU A 107 1.79 -13.13 2.27
N PHE A 108 0.56 -12.72 1.94
CA PHE A 108 0.30 -11.55 1.12
C PHE A 108 -0.71 -10.65 1.83
N LEU A 109 -0.39 -9.36 1.90
CA LEU A 109 -1.18 -8.38 2.66
C LEU A 109 -2.17 -7.66 1.74
N ASP A 110 -1.68 -6.65 1.03
CA ASP A 110 -2.46 -5.78 0.16
C ASP A 110 -1.52 -5.05 -0.82
N PRO A 111 -1.95 -4.73 -2.05
CA PRO A 111 -1.08 -4.08 -3.04
C PRO A 111 -0.84 -2.58 -2.80
N VAL A 112 -1.52 -1.89 -1.87
CA VAL A 112 -1.47 -0.42 -1.71
C VAL A 112 -0.06 0.17 -1.64
N PHE A 113 0.88 -0.53 -1.01
CA PHE A 113 2.28 -0.07 -0.87
C PHE A 113 3.28 -0.86 -1.69
N SER A 114 2.82 -1.69 -2.63
CA SER A 114 3.68 -2.45 -3.56
C SER A 114 4.79 -3.27 -2.88
N SER A 115 4.55 -3.76 -1.65
CA SER A 115 5.59 -4.39 -0.81
C SER A 115 5.84 -5.87 -1.14
N GLY A 116 4.95 -6.53 -1.90
CA GLY A 116 5.00 -7.98 -2.12
C GLY A 116 6.31 -8.48 -2.73
N VAL A 117 6.87 -7.78 -3.73
CA VAL A 117 8.16 -8.16 -4.34
C VAL A 117 9.31 -7.98 -3.35
N THR A 118 9.30 -6.89 -2.57
CA THR A 118 10.29 -6.66 -1.50
C THR A 118 10.25 -7.78 -0.46
N ILE A 119 9.05 -8.17 0.00
CA ILE A 119 8.88 -9.30 0.93
C ILE A 119 9.39 -10.60 0.32
N ALA A 120 9.08 -10.87 -0.95
CA ALA A 120 9.55 -12.07 -1.65
C ALA A 120 11.08 -12.14 -1.70
N VAL A 121 11.75 -11.07 -2.12
CA VAL A 121 13.22 -11.02 -2.20
C VAL A 121 13.86 -11.07 -0.81
N THR A 122 13.30 -10.37 0.18
CA THR A 122 13.79 -10.41 1.57
C THR A 122 13.67 -11.80 2.17
N SER A 123 12.53 -12.47 1.99
CA SER A 123 12.33 -13.85 2.45
C SER A 123 13.34 -14.80 1.79
N ALA A 124 13.54 -14.71 0.48
CA ALA A 124 14.54 -15.50 -0.23
C ALA A 124 15.96 -15.24 0.29
N SER A 125 16.33 -13.98 0.54
CA SER A 125 17.65 -13.64 1.09
C SER A 125 17.87 -14.19 2.49
N LEU A 126 16.87 -14.14 3.37
CA LEU A 126 16.96 -14.71 4.72
C LEU A 126 17.10 -16.24 4.65
N ALA A 127 16.22 -16.90 3.89
CA ALA A 127 16.26 -18.35 3.74
C ALA A 127 17.57 -18.85 3.10
N ALA A 128 18.09 -18.15 2.08
CA ALA A 128 19.37 -18.51 1.45
C ALA A 128 20.54 -18.45 2.45
N ARG A 129 20.54 -17.48 3.37
CA ARG A 129 21.55 -17.39 4.44
C ARG A 129 21.44 -18.55 5.42
N CYS A 130 20.23 -18.91 5.84
CA CYS A 130 19.97 -20.08 6.67
C CYS A 130 20.46 -21.37 6.00
N ILE A 131 20.13 -21.58 4.72
CA ILE A 131 20.54 -22.75 3.94
C ILE A 131 22.07 -22.82 3.83
N ALA A 132 22.72 -21.69 3.52
CA ALA A 132 24.17 -21.64 3.40
C ALA A 132 24.89 -21.99 4.70
N ARG A 133 24.37 -21.54 5.85
CA ARG A 133 24.87 -21.91 7.18
C ARG A 133 24.69 -23.39 7.47
N ALA A 134 23.50 -23.94 7.21
CA ALA A 134 23.21 -25.35 7.39
C ALA A 134 24.14 -26.25 6.55
N TRP A 135 24.43 -25.86 5.30
CA TRP A 135 25.37 -26.61 4.45
C TRP A 135 26.81 -26.64 4.97
N ARG A 136 27.21 -25.66 5.78
CA ARG A 136 28.52 -25.65 6.46
C ARG A 136 28.52 -26.44 7.78
N GLY A 137 27.41 -27.08 8.13
CA GLY A 137 27.25 -27.80 9.40
C GLY A 137 27.01 -26.89 10.61
N GLU A 138 26.70 -25.61 10.39
CA GLU A 138 26.31 -24.71 11.47
C GLU A 138 24.88 -25.02 11.95
N ALA A 139 24.63 -24.83 13.25
CA ALA A 139 23.27 -24.82 13.78
C ALA A 139 22.50 -23.61 13.23
N VAL A 140 21.27 -23.84 12.77
CA VAL A 140 20.36 -22.83 12.25
C VAL A 140 19.03 -22.96 12.98
N ASP A 141 18.59 -21.87 13.61
CA ASP A 141 17.27 -21.78 14.20
C ASP A 141 16.38 -21.05 13.20
N TRP A 142 15.62 -21.80 12.40
CA TRP A 142 14.75 -21.21 11.38
C TRP A 142 13.66 -20.29 11.95
N GLN A 143 13.31 -20.42 13.23
CA GLN A 143 12.40 -19.48 13.86
C GLN A 143 13.08 -18.13 14.06
N GLN A 144 14.27 -18.12 14.66
CA GLN A 144 14.98 -16.88 15.02
C GLN A 144 15.78 -16.27 13.87
N ASP A 145 16.29 -17.10 12.96
CA ASP A 145 17.15 -16.70 11.85
C ASP A 145 16.35 -16.34 10.59
N TYR A 146 15.11 -16.84 10.46
CA TYR A 146 14.28 -16.65 9.27
C TYR A 146 12.88 -16.07 9.59
N ALA A 147 12.06 -16.79 10.34
CA ALA A 147 10.64 -16.44 10.50
C ALA A 147 10.43 -15.14 11.28
N VAL A 148 11.04 -15.00 12.46
CA VAL A 148 10.94 -13.79 13.30
C VAL A 148 11.47 -12.55 12.57
N PRO A 149 12.67 -12.58 11.96
CA PRO A 149 13.18 -11.45 11.17
C PRO A 149 12.27 -11.08 9.99
N LEU A 150 11.79 -12.06 9.22
CA LEU A 150 10.87 -11.79 8.11
C LEU A 150 9.58 -11.14 8.61
N GLN A 151 8.99 -11.72 9.65
CA GLN A 151 7.72 -11.28 10.20
C GLN A 151 7.78 -9.87 10.77
N ALA A 152 8.93 -9.42 11.30
CA ALA A 152 9.09 -8.06 11.80
C ALA A 152 8.74 -7.00 10.75
N GLY A 153 9.33 -7.07 9.55
CA GLY A 153 9.01 -6.10 8.48
C GLY A 153 7.64 -6.33 7.83
N VAL A 154 7.18 -7.59 7.76
CA VAL A 154 5.80 -7.88 7.33
C VAL A 154 4.78 -7.23 8.29
N ASN A 155 5.04 -7.27 9.60
CA ASN A 155 4.19 -6.63 10.61
C ASN A 155 4.19 -5.10 10.47
N THR A 156 5.33 -4.50 10.12
CA THR A 156 5.40 -3.07 9.80
C THR A 156 4.50 -2.75 8.61
N PHE A 157 4.63 -3.46 7.48
CA PHE A 157 3.74 -3.23 6.34
C PHE A 157 2.27 -3.47 6.68
N ARG A 158 1.96 -4.50 7.47
CA ARG A 158 0.58 -4.78 7.89
C ARG A 158 -0.04 -3.63 8.66
N ALA A 159 0.71 -3.01 9.57
CA ALA A 159 0.24 -1.85 10.32
C ALA A 159 -0.08 -0.65 9.41
N PHE A 160 0.73 -0.42 8.37
CA PHE A 160 0.47 0.62 7.37
C PHE A 160 -0.78 0.30 6.54
N VAL A 161 -0.94 -0.96 6.12
CA VAL A 161 -2.13 -1.41 5.37
C VAL A 161 -3.39 -1.25 6.21
N GLN A 162 -3.36 -1.66 7.47
CA GLN A 162 -4.47 -1.44 8.41
C GLN A 162 -4.77 0.05 8.57
N GLY A 163 -3.75 0.87 8.83
CA GLY A 163 -3.90 2.32 8.94
C GLY A 163 -4.49 2.98 7.68
N TRP A 164 -4.21 2.44 6.49
CA TRP A 164 -4.80 2.91 5.23
C TRP A 164 -6.31 2.68 5.17
N TYR A 165 -6.76 1.46 5.49
CA TYR A 165 -8.19 1.10 5.44
C TYR A 165 -8.99 1.63 6.63
N ASP A 166 -8.34 1.86 7.78
CA ASP A 166 -8.96 2.54 8.93
C ASP A 166 -9.02 4.08 8.74
N GLY A 167 -8.57 4.59 7.59
CA GLY A 167 -8.55 6.01 7.23
C GLY A 167 -7.46 6.84 7.90
N GLY A 168 -6.94 6.42 9.06
CA GLY A 168 -5.96 7.17 9.83
C GLY A 168 -4.67 7.48 9.06
N PHE A 169 -4.19 6.59 8.18
CA PHE A 169 -3.03 6.86 7.35
C PHE A 169 -3.37 7.69 6.11
N GLN A 170 -4.60 7.65 5.61
CA GLN A 170 -5.06 8.57 4.57
C GLN A 170 -5.04 10.01 5.10
N ASP A 171 -5.50 10.22 6.35
CA ASP A 171 -5.42 11.53 7.03
C ASP A 171 -3.98 12.06 7.05
N VAL A 172 -2.99 11.19 7.27
CA VAL A 172 -1.57 11.55 7.28
C VAL A 172 -1.04 11.90 5.89
N ILE A 173 -1.37 11.08 4.89
CA ILE A 173 -0.89 11.23 3.51
C ILE A 173 -1.46 12.48 2.84
N PHE A 174 -2.73 12.79 3.10
CA PHE A 174 -3.41 13.94 2.50
C PHE A 174 -3.38 15.20 3.36
N HIS A 175 -2.68 15.18 4.50
CA HIS A 175 -2.55 16.36 5.35
C HIS A 175 -1.71 17.45 4.65
N GLU A 176 -2.18 18.70 4.62
CA GLU A 176 -1.49 19.77 3.89
C GLU A 176 -0.09 20.10 4.46
N GLN A 177 0.08 19.93 5.78
CA GLN A 177 1.30 20.32 6.50
C GLN A 177 2.12 19.11 6.94
N HIS A 178 3.11 18.72 6.15
CA HIS A 178 3.97 17.60 6.52
C HIS A 178 5.23 18.03 7.26
N SER A 179 5.54 17.38 8.38
CA SER A 179 6.89 17.40 8.95
C SER A 179 7.87 16.71 7.98
N PRO A 180 8.94 17.38 7.50
CA PRO A 180 9.92 16.77 6.59
C PRO A 180 10.58 15.52 7.18
N GLU A 181 10.79 15.51 8.50
CA GLU A 181 11.38 14.39 9.21
C GLU A 181 10.46 13.16 9.20
N ILE A 182 9.19 13.34 9.58
CA ILE A 182 8.18 12.27 9.58
C ILE A 182 7.98 11.75 8.15
N ARG A 183 7.91 12.64 7.17
CA ARG A 183 7.81 12.27 5.76
C ARG A 183 8.98 11.39 5.33
N ARG A 184 10.22 11.72 5.73
CA ARG A 184 11.41 10.90 5.43
C ARG A 184 11.33 9.51 6.08
N MET A 185 10.88 9.43 7.33
CA MET A 185 10.70 8.16 8.04
C MET A 185 9.67 7.27 7.34
N ILE A 186 8.50 7.81 7.00
CA ILE A 186 7.45 7.08 6.27
C ILE A 186 7.94 6.68 4.88
N ALA A 187 8.55 7.61 4.14
CA ALA A 187 9.08 7.34 2.80
C ALA A 187 10.11 6.21 2.79
N SER A 188 10.96 6.09 3.83
CA SER A 188 11.91 4.97 3.92
C SER A 188 11.21 3.61 4.01
N ILE A 189 10.10 3.51 4.73
CA ILE A 189 9.31 2.28 4.86
C ILE A 189 8.66 1.93 3.52
N LEU A 190 8.06 2.92 2.86
CA LEU A 190 7.47 2.77 1.52
C LEU A 190 8.52 2.43 0.45
N ALA A 191 9.78 2.82 0.66
CA ALA A 191 10.91 2.42 -0.17
C ALA A 191 11.46 1.01 0.16
N GLY A 192 10.86 0.28 1.11
CA GLY A 192 11.22 -1.09 1.45
C GLY A 192 12.05 -1.27 2.72
N TYR A 193 12.44 -0.20 3.42
CA TYR A 193 13.24 -0.26 4.66
C TYR A 193 12.40 -0.62 5.90
N ALA A 194 11.44 -1.54 5.76
CA ALA A 194 10.55 -2.00 6.82
C ALA A 194 11.24 -2.84 7.92
N TRP A 195 12.55 -3.07 7.81
CA TRP A 195 13.36 -3.78 8.80
C TRP A 195 14.35 -2.86 9.55
N ASP A 196 14.37 -1.56 9.25
CA ASP A 196 15.23 -0.61 9.97
C ASP A 196 14.62 -0.21 11.32
N ALA A 197 14.95 -0.96 12.37
CA ALA A 197 14.46 -0.73 13.73
C ALA A 197 14.87 0.63 14.34
N LYS A 198 15.78 1.38 13.71
CA LYS A 198 16.09 2.77 14.14
C LYS A 198 15.00 3.75 13.74
N ASN A 199 14.19 3.41 12.74
CA ASN A 199 13.02 4.19 12.37
C ASN A 199 11.89 3.95 13.39
N PRO A 200 11.38 4.98 14.08
CA PRO A 200 10.31 4.83 15.06
C PRO A 200 9.03 4.20 14.47
N TYR A 201 8.74 4.46 13.19
CA TYR A 201 7.59 3.89 12.49
C TYR A 201 7.82 2.44 12.03
N VAL A 202 9.03 1.90 12.17
CA VAL A 202 9.31 0.45 12.05
C VAL A 202 9.25 -0.22 13.42
N ALA A 203 9.79 0.45 14.45
CA ALA A 203 9.87 -0.10 15.81
C ALA A 203 8.50 -0.21 16.50
N GLU A 204 7.62 0.78 16.32
CA GLU A 204 6.28 0.83 16.94
C GLU A 204 5.20 1.25 15.93
N PRO A 205 5.00 0.52 14.81
CA PRO A 205 4.27 1.03 13.66
C PRO A 205 2.80 1.35 13.98
N GLN A 206 2.08 0.45 14.66
CA GLN A 206 0.66 0.67 14.98
C GLN A 206 0.46 1.91 15.85
N ARG A 207 1.19 1.98 16.98
CA ARG A 207 1.09 3.08 17.94
C ARG A 207 1.44 4.42 17.28
N ARG A 208 2.53 4.48 16.51
CA ARG A 208 3.00 5.73 15.89
C ARG A 208 2.06 6.23 14.81
N LEU A 209 1.53 5.33 13.98
CA LEU A 209 0.55 5.69 12.96
C LEU A 209 -0.76 6.19 13.57
N GLN A 210 -1.26 5.53 14.63
CA GLN A 210 -2.47 5.97 15.32
C GLN A 210 -2.31 7.39 15.87
N VAL A 211 -1.25 7.64 16.64
CA VAL A 211 -0.99 8.96 17.22
C VAL A 211 -0.84 10.02 16.14
N LEU A 212 -0.11 9.72 15.05
CA LEU A 212 0.08 10.67 13.96
C LEU A 212 -1.25 11.00 13.26
N GLY A 213 -2.08 10.00 12.98
CA GLY A 213 -3.40 10.21 12.38
C GLY A 213 -4.30 11.06 13.27
N GLU A 214 -4.31 10.83 14.59
CA GLU A 214 -5.05 11.68 15.55
C GLU A 214 -4.57 13.14 15.53
N VAL A 215 -3.25 13.37 15.49
CA VAL A 215 -2.68 14.72 15.40
C VAL A 215 -3.10 15.41 14.10
N CYS A 216 -2.99 14.74 12.95
CA CYS A 216 -3.39 15.30 11.65
C CYS A 216 -4.87 15.68 11.63
N ARG A 217 -5.76 14.81 12.14
CA ARG A 217 -7.20 15.10 12.25
C ARG A 217 -7.49 16.31 13.14
N MET A 218 -6.84 16.39 14.30
CA MET A 218 -7.03 17.50 15.24
C MET A 218 -6.59 18.84 14.63
N GLN A 219 -5.45 18.86 13.94
CA GLN A 219 -4.96 20.06 13.26
C GLN A 219 -5.89 20.49 12.12
N GLN A 220 -6.42 19.55 11.35
CA GLN A 220 -7.34 19.84 10.26
C GLN A 220 -8.66 20.42 10.77
N LEU A 221 -9.21 19.91 11.88
CA LEU A 221 -10.38 20.48 12.54
C LEU A 221 -10.14 21.89 13.08
N GLN A 222 -8.95 22.18 13.61
CA GLN A 222 -8.59 23.52 14.06
C GLN A 222 -8.51 24.50 12.89
N LEU A 223 -7.86 24.12 11.79
CA LEU A 223 -7.78 24.94 10.57
C LEU A 223 -9.17 25.29 10.02
N HIS A 224 -10.09 24.32 9.97
CA HIS A 224 -11.48 24.57 9.54
C HIS A 224 -12.20 25.57 10.46
N LYS A 225 -12.03 25.45 11.79
CA LYS A 225 -12.62 26.40 12.75
C LYS A 225 -12.04 27.81 12.63
N THR A 226 -10.76 27.94 12.33
CA THR A 226 -10.11 29.25 12.16
C THR A 226 -10.45 29.90 10.82
N GLN A 227 -10.70 29.11 9.77
CA GLN A 227 -11.12 29.59 8.45
C GLN A 227 -12.63 29.88 8.33
N GLN A 228 -13.46 29.40 9.27
CA GLN A 228 -14.88 29.76 9.41
C GLN A 228 -15.23 30.29 10.81
N PRO A 229 -14.82 31.51 11.18
CA PRO A 229 -15.21 32.11 12.45
C PRO A 229 -16.65 32.62 12.36
N GLY A 230 -17.65 31.80 12.69
CA GLY A 230 -19.01 32.32 12.98
C GLY A 230 -20.24 31.60 12.41
N ALA A 231 -20.27 30.27 12.30
CA ALA A 231 -21.56 29.59 12.24
C ALA A 231 -22.16 29.53 13.66
N VAL A 232 -22.86 30.59 14.06
CA VAL A 232 -23.77 30.57 15.22
C VAL A 232 -24.93 29.64 14.85
N PRO A 233 -25.28 28.63 15.68
CA PRO A 233 -26.45 27.82 15.41
C PRO A 233 -27.71 28.67 15.61
N ALA A 234 -28.60 28.64 14.61
CA ALA A 234 -29.98 29.11 14.73
C ALA A 234 -30.86 28.03 15.35
#